data_AF-A0A1W9N4L8-F1
#
_entry.id   AF-A0A1W9N4L8-F1
#
_cell.length_a   1.000
_cell.length_b   1.000
_cell.length_c   1.000
_cell.angle_alpha   90.00
_cell.angle_beta   90.00
_cell.angle_gamma   90.00
#
_symmetry.space_group_name_H-M   'P 1'
#
loop_
_entity.id
_entity.type
_entity.pdbx_description
1 polymer ?
#
loop_
_entity_poly.entity_id
_entity_poly.type
_entity_poly.pdbx_seq_one_letter_code
_entity_poly.pdbx_strand_id
1 'polypeptide(L)'
;MRNYPEGLEIKCTVGNVEKGSDLETGQKRLSKLTSITWQAHHREVESLMGLVIDFAGSIKEGKLFPAIAGIFYSSELDMQDWGEISGTTGRNTKVTGMTASGKRKMGKGWVLILNDSGYINKYKKILYF
;
A
#
# COMPACT_ATOMS: atom_id res chain seq x y z
N MET A 1 4.33 -22.21 13.66
CA MET A 1 5.04 -22.05 12.37
C MET A 1 4.02 -22.35 11.28
N ARG A 2 3.48 -21.34 10.58
CA ARG A 2 2.57 -21.57 9.45
C ARG A 2 3.43 -21.83 8.22
N ASN A 3 3.64 -23.10 7.93
CA ASN A 3 4.24 -23.57 6.69
C ASN A 3 3.24 -23.35 5.54
N TYR A 4 3.39 -22.26 4.81
CA TYR A 4 2.97 -22.18 3.41
C TYR A 4 4.22 -21.90 2.58
N PRO A 5 4.98 -22.93 2.19
CA PRO A 5 6.18 -22.73 1.38
C PRO A 5 5.89 -22.17 -0.03
N GLU A 6 4.61 -22.07 -0.43
CA GLU A 6 4.18 -21.66 -1.78
C GLU A 6 3.02 -20.64 -1.77
N GLY A 7 2.89 -19.83 -0.72
CA GLY A 7 1.87 -18.79 -0.64
C GLY A 7 2.40 -17.41 -1.01
N LEU A 8 1.66 -16.63 -1.80
CA LEU A 8 1.92 -15.20 -2.00
C LEU A 8 1.10 -14.37 -1.01
N GLU A 9 1.77 -13.59 -0.15
CA GLU A 9 1.08 -12.61 0.67
C GLU A 9 0.66 -11.41 -0.19
N ILE A 10 -0.63 -11.07 -0.14
CA ILE A 10 -1.22 -9.93 -0.85
C ILE A 10 -1.80 -8.96 0.17
N LYS A 11 -1.40 -7.69 0.09
CA LYS A 11 -1.96 -6.60 0.93
C LYS A 11 -2.43 -5.46 0.06
N CYS A 12 -3.58 -4.88 0.40
CA CYS A 12 -4.10 -3.69 -0.26
C CYS A 12 -4.05 -2.48 0.68
N THR A 13 -3.94 -1.29 0.08
CA THR A 13 -4.06 -0.02 0.79
C THR A 13 -4.67 1.03 -0.13
N VAL A 14 -5.40 1.98 0.45
CA VAL A 14 -5.84 3.21 -0.25
C VAL A 14 -4.88 4.38 -0.03
N GLY A 15 -3.74 4.09 0.61
CA GLY A 15 -2.70 5.07 0.90
C GLY A 15 -3.03 6.02 2.05
N ASN A 16 -1.98 6.63 2.58
CA ASN A 16 -2.04 7.61 3.65
C ASN A 16 -2.34 8.99 3.05
N VAL A 17 -3.23 9.74 3.68
CA VAL A 17 -3.61 11.10 3.27
C VAL A 17 -3.27 12.11 4.36
N GLU A 18 -3.23 13.38 4.01
CA GLU A 18 -3.01 14.47 4.97
C GLU A 18 -4.12 14.47 6.03
N LYS A 19 -3.77 14.79 7.28
CA LYS A 19 -4.77 14.92 8.34
C LYS A 19 -5.71 16.07 8.00
N GLY A 20 -7.01 15.84 8.09
CA GLY A 20 -8.01 16.84 7.68
C GLY A 20 -8.21 16.92 6.16
N SER A 21 -7.76 15.92 5.40
CA SER A 21 -8.20 15.76 4.01
C SER A 21 -9.70 15.49 4.00
N ASP A 22 -10.50 16.51 3.69
CA ASP A 22 -11.94 16.39 3.48
C ASP A 22 -12.18 15.66 2.16
N LEU A 23 -12.14 14.33 2.23
CA LEU A 23 -12.29 13.43 1.09
C LEU A 23 -13.70 12.85 1.09
N GLU A 24 -14.43 13.10 0.00
CA GLU A 24 -15.74 12.52 -0.21
C GLU A 24 -15.65 11.05 -0.65
N THR A 25 -16.74 10.32 -0.46
CA THR A 25 -16.84 8.94 -0.93
C THR A 25 -16.77 8.90 -2.45
N GLY A 26 -15.82 8.13 -3.00
CA GLY A 26 -15.64 8.03 -4.45
C GLY A 26 -14.72 9.10 -5.05
N GLN A 27 -14.04 9.91 -4.23
CA GLN A 27 -13.08 10.90 -4.70
C GLN A 27 -11.67 10.31 -4.85
N LYS A 28 -10.97 10.68 -5.94
CA LYS A 28 -9.55 10.37 -6.12
C LYS A 28 -8.71 10.89 -4.95
N ARG A 29 -7.89 10.03 -4.37
CA ARG A 29 -6.99 10.35 -3.25
C ARG A 29 -5.64 10.85 -3.74
N LEU A 30 -5.33 10.68 -5.02
CA LEU A 30 -4.03 10.97 -5.63
C LEU A 30 -3.43 12.32 -5.19
N SER A 31 -4.18 13.42 -5.24
CA SER A 31 -3.66 14.74 -4.89
C SER A 31 -3.30 14.89 -3.40
N LYS A 32 -4.02 14.18 -2.52
CA LYS A 32 -3.88 14.21 -1.06
C LYS A 32 -2.98 13.12 -0.48
N LEU A 33 -2.50 12.21 -1.34
CA LEU A 33 -1.70 11.07 -0.93
C LEU A 33 -0.33 11.55 -0.40
N THR A 34 0.02 11.19 0.83
CA THR A 34 1.30 11.56 1.46
C THR A 34 2.30 10.41 1.43
N SER A 35 1.83 9.17 1.55
CA SER A 35 2.65 7.97 1.44
C SER A 35 1.79 6.74 1.17
N ILE A 36 2.44 5.63 0.82
CA ILE A 36 1.83 4.30 0.77
C ILE A 36 2.41 3.49 1.94
N THR A 37 1.54 2.80 2.67
CA THR A 37 1.94 1.89 3.74
C THR A 37 1.13 0.61 3.62
N TRP A 38 1.82 -0.50 3.39
CA TRP A 38 1.26 -1.84 3.55
C TRP A 38 1.45 -2.28 5.00
N GLN A 39 0.46 -3.01 5.51
CA GLN A 39 0.43 -3.47 6.89
C GLN A 39 0.41 -5.00 6.95
N ALA A 40 1.11 -5.55 7.93
CA ALA A 40 1.17 -6.98 8.19
C ALA A 40 0.89 -7.28 9.68
N HIS A 41 0.63 -8.54 10.00
CA HIS A 41 0.47 -9.00 11.40
C HIS A 41 1.79 -9.51 12.01
N HIS A 42 2.77 -9.80 11.16
CA HIS A 42 4.08 -10.35 11.49
C HIS A 42 5.16 -9.54 10.78
N ARG A 43 6.38 -9.52 11.34
CA ARG A 43 7.53 -8.84 10.76
C ARG A 43 8.40 -9.78 9.90
N GLU A 44 7.95 -11.02 9.73
CA GLU A 44 8.65 -12.09 9.00
C GLU A 44 8.22 -12.19 7.53
N VAL A 45 7.43 -11.22 7.04
CA VAL A 45 6.96 -11.24 5.65
C VAL A 45 8.09 -10.80 4.73
N GLU A 46 8.64 -11.74 3.97
CA GLU A 46 9.76 -11.53 3.04
C GLU A 46 9.29 -11.26 1.61
N SER A 47 8.20 -11.92 1.21
CA SER A 47 7.57 -11.79 -0.11
C SER A 47 6.19 -11.17 -0.03
N LEU A 48 5.98 -10.03 -0.68
CA LEU A 48 4.73 -9.29 -0.66
C LEU A 48 4.35 -8.77 -2.05
N MET A 49 3.09 -9.00 -2.45
CA MET A 49 2.42 -8.25 -3.50
C MET A 49 1.52 -7.18 -2.88
N GLY A 50 1.93 -5.92 -3.03
CA GLY A 50 1.25 -4.75 -2.51
C GLY A 50 0.37 -4.08 -3.57
N LEU A 51 -0.93 -4.01 -3.33
CA LEU A 51 -1.89 -3.29 -4.17
C LEU A 51 -2.15 -1.90 -3.59
N VAL A 52 -2.25 -0.91 -4.47
CA VAL A 52 -2.76 0.42 -4.15
C VAL A 52 -4.08 0.63 -4.89
N ILE A 53 -5.14 0.88 -4.15
CA ILE A 53 -6.47 1.17 -4.67
C ILE A 53 -6.73 2.67 -4.60
N ASP A 54 -7.29 3.24 -5.65
CA ASP A 54 -7.82 4.61 -5.65
C ASP A 54 -9.17 4.65 -6.39
N PHE A 55 -9.96 5.72 -6.20
CA PHE A 55 -11.21 5.92 -6.92
C PHE A 55 -10.95 6.54 -8.29
N ALA A 56 -10.32 5.77 -9.17
CA ALA A 56 -9.84 6.23 -10.48
C ALA A 56 -10.48 5.51 -11.67
N GLY A 57 -11.46 4.65 -11.42
CA GLY A 57 -12.14 3.86 -12.44
C GLY A 57 -13.22 4.64 -13.19
N SER A 58 -14.11 3.89 -13.84
CA SER A 58 -15.29 4.43 -14.51
C SER A 58 -16.21 5.19 -13.55
N ILE A 59 -16.93 6.19 -14.07
CA ILE A 59 -18.00 6.85 -13.30
C ILE A 59 -19.25 5.97 -13.33
N LYS A 60 -19.82 5.68 -12.15
CA LYS A 60 -21.12 5.03 -11.98
C LYS A 60 -21.92 5.80 -10.94
N GLU A 61 -23.16 6.15 -11.27
CA GLU A 61 -24.06 6.90 -10.36
C GLU A 61 -23.43 8.19 -9.82
N GLY A 62 -22.68 8.91 -10.68
CA GLY A 62 -22.00 10.15 -10.32
C GLY A 62 -20.74 9.99 -9.47
N LYS A 63 -20.30 8.76 -9.17
CA LYS A 63 -19.10 8.48 -8.36
C LYS A 63 -18.06 7.70 -9.15
N LEU A 64 -16.78 7.93 -8.87
CA LEU A 64 -15.71 7.11 -9.45
C LEU A 64 -15.67 5.76 -8.75
N PHE A 65 -15.64 4.68 -9.52
CA PHE A 65 -15.47 3.33 -8.98
C PHE A 65 -14.00 3.11 -8.53
N PRO A 66 -13.78 2.30 -7.48
CA PRO A 66 -12.44 1.92 -7.08
C PRO A 66 -11.75 1.14 -8.19
N ALA A 67 -10.46 1.42 -8.39
CA ALA A 67 -9.59 0.76 -9.35
C ALA A 67 -8.22 0.49 -8.72
N ILE A 68 -7.54 -0.54 -9.22
CA ILE A 68 -6.13 -0.76 -8.90
C ILE A 68 -5.34 0.36 -9.58
N ALA A 69 -4.77 1.24 -8.77
CA ALA A 69 -3.95 2.36 -9.22
C ALA A 69 -2.47 1.96 -9.34
N GLY A 70 -2.03 0.97 -8.56
CA GLY A 70 -0.71 0.36 -8.70
C GLY A 70 -0.59 -1.00 -8.02
N ILE A 71 0.35 -1.81 -8.50
CA ILE A 71 0.77 -3.10 -7.95
C ILE A 71 2.28 -3.09 -7.85
N PHE A 72 2.79 -3.50 -6.69
CA PHE A 72 4.20 -3.56 -6.35
C PHE A 72 4.53 -4.92 -5.77
N TYR A 73 5.73 -5.41 -5.99
CA TYR A 73 6.20 -6.70 -5.50
C TYR A 73 7.61 -6.59 -4.94
N SER A 74 7.89 -7.29 -3.86
CA SER A 74 9.24 -7.51 -3.37
C SER A 74 9.32 -8.88 -2.74
N SER A 75 10.38 -9.63 -3.05
CA SER A 75 10.78 -10.87 -2.37
C SER A 75 12.00 -10.67 -1.46
N GLU A 76 12.46 -9.42 -1.33
CA GLU A 76 13.67 -9.07 -0.58
C GLU A 76 13.36 -8.35 0.74
N LEU A 77 12.13 -8.45 1.24
CA LEU A 77 11.78 -7.80 2.51
C LEU A 77 12.41 -8.57 3.68
N ASP A 78 12.77 -7.84 4.73
CA ASP A 78 13.30 -8.40 5.96
C ASP A 78 12.64 -7.76 7.19
N MET A 79 12.99 -8.24 8.39
CA MET A 79 12.39 -7.78 9.64
C MET A 79 12.52 -6.26 9.91
N GLN A 80 13.53 -5.60 9.34
CA GLN A 80 13.79 -4.16 9.50
C GLN A 80 12.92 -3.32 8.55
N ASP A 81 12.35 -3.93 7.52
CA ASP A 81 11.36 -3.30 6.64
C ASP A 81 9.99 -3.17 7.27
N TRP A 82 9.80 -3.77 8.44
CA TRP A 82 8.57 -3.73 9.22
C TRP A 82 8.82 -2.99 10.53
N GLY A 83 7.95 -2.03 10.84
CA GLY A 83 8.00 -1.30 12.10
C GLY A 83 7.69 -2.20 13.30
N GLU A 84 7.80 -1.61 14.49
CA GLU A 84 7.38 -2.30 15.70
C GLU A 84 5.89 -2.67 15.65
N ILE A 85 5.60 -3.82 16.25
CA ILE A 85 4.22 -4.31 16.33
C ILE A 85 3.47 -3.44 17.33
N SER A 86 2.33 -2.92 16.89
CA SER A 86 1.37 -2.18 17.71
C SER A 86 0.08 -3.01 17.92
N GLY A 87 -0.78 -2.55 18.83
CA GLY A 87 -2.05 -3.24 19.13
C GLY A 87 -1.86 -4.51 19.98
N THR A 88 -0.77 -4.61 20.74
CA THR A 88 -0.47 -5.74 21.63
C THR A 88 -1.23 -5.70 22.95
N THR A 89 -1.97 -4.61 23.22
CA THR A 89 -2.78 -4.41 24.43
C THR A 89 -4.26 -4.22 24.07
N GLY A 90 -5.16 -4.85 24.84
CA GLY A 90 -6.62 -4.73 24.67
C GLY A 90 -7.22 -5.57 23.54
N ARG A 91 -8.34 -5.11 22.95
CA ARG A 91 -9.05 -5.77 21.83
C ARG A 91 -8.51 -5.40 20.44
N ASN A 92 -7.34 -4.76 20.36
CA ASN A 92 -6.79 -4.27 19.10
C ASN A 92 -6.16 -5.40 18.28
N THR A 93 -6.22 -5.28 16.95
CA THR A 93 -5.56 -6.22 16.06
C THR A 93 -4.05 -5.92 16.01
N LYS A 94 -3.23 -6.94 16.25
CA LYS A 94 -1.77 -6.89 16.12
C LYS A 94 -1.40 -6.44 14.71
N VAL A 95 -0.73 -5.30 14.57
CA VAL A 95 -0.36 -4.74 13.26
C VAL A 95 1.02 -4.10 13.29
N THR A 96 1.78 -4.30 12.21
CA THR A 96 3.00 -3.57 11.88
C THR A 96 2.82 -2.87 10.54
N GLY A 97 3.38 -1.66 10.43
CA GLY A 97 3.42 -0.89 9.19
C GLY A 97 4.79 -0.98 8.54
N MET A 98 4.83 -1.06 7.22
CA MET A 98 6.07 -1.06 6.46
C MET A 98 6.84 0.27 6.64
N THR A 99 8.14 0.17 6.87
CA THR A 99 9.05 1.31 7.05
C THR A 99 9.46 1.91 5.70
N ALA A 100 10.26 2.98 5.72
CA ALA A 100 10.76 3.61 4.50
C ALA A 100 11.67 2.67 3.67
N SER A 101 12.42 1.75 4.29
CA SER A 101 13.26 0.79 3.56
C SER A 101 12.39 -0.21 2.79
N GLY A 102 11.37 -0.79 3.44
CA GLY A 102 10.45 -1.71 2.80
C GLY A 102 9.71 -1.06 1.63
N LYS A 103 9.24 0.19 1.82
CA LYS A 103 8.58 0.96 0.75
C LYS A 103 9.48 1.15 -0.48
N ARG A 104 10.78 1.39 -0.28
CA ARG A 104 11.74 1.48 -1.39
C ARG A 104 11.93 0.14 -2.10
N LYS A 105 12.02 -0.96 -1.37
CA LYS A 105 12.11 -2.31 -1.96
C LYS A 105 10.86 -2.63 -2.79
N MET A 106 9.67 -2.36 -2.24
CA MET A 106 8.41 -2.47 -2.97
C MET A 106 8.38 -1.58 -4.23
N GLY A 107 8.83 -0.32 -4.11
CA GLY A 107 8.89 0.62 -5.24
C GLY A 107 9.70 0.08 -6.42
N LYS A 108 10.89 -0.49 -6.15
CA LYS A 108 11.77 -1.07 -7.17
C LYS A 108 11.11 -2.20 -7.97
N GLY A 109 10.22 -2.96 -7.35
CA GLY A 109 9.46 -4.02 -8.01
C GLY A 109 8.05 -3.60 -8.41
N TRP A 110 7.87 -2.42 -9.00
CA TRP A 110 6.58 -2.05 -9.59
C TRP A 110 6.20 -3.08 -10.67
N VAL A 111 4.94 -3.53 -10.63
CA VAL A 111 4.38 -4.52 -11.56
C VAL A 111 3.40 -3.86 -12.52
N LEU A 112 2.55 -2.98 -11.96
CA LEU A 112 1.54 -2.25 -12.71
C LEU A 112 1.37 -0.87 -12.08
N ILE A 113 1.25 0.15 -12.92
CA ILE A 113 0.81 1.48 -12.50
C ILE A 113 -0.21 1.94 -13.53
N LEU A 114 -1.28 2.58 -13.06
CA LEU A 114 -2.28 3.18 -13.94
C LEU A 114 -1.55 4.15 -14.89
N ASN A 115 -1.80 4.01 -16.20
CA ASN A 115 -1.12 4.80 -17.24
C ASN A 115 -1.65 6.24 -17.28
N ASP A 116 -1.34 6.98 -16.22
CA ASP A 116 -1.69 8.38 -15.98
C ASP A 116 -0.48 9.03 -15.31
N SER A 117 -0.04 10.15 -15.88
CA SER A 117 1.17 10.83 -15.43
C SER A 117 1.12 11.26 -13.96
N GLY A 118 -0.08 11.53 -13.43
CA GLY A 118 -0.28 11.88 -12.03
C GLY A 118 0.08 10.72 -11.10
N TYR A 119 -0.42 9.52 -11.39
CA TYR A 119 -0.10 8.31 -10.61
C TYR A 119 1.38 7.95 -10.71
N ILE A 120 1.93 7.95 -11.92
CA ILE A 120 3.35 7.65 -12.16
C ILE A 120 4.24 8.60 -11.37
N ASN A 121 4.03 9.91 -11.51
CA ASN A 121 4.84 10.93 -10.82
C ASN A 121 4.67 10.86 -9.31
N LYS A 122 3.45 10.63 -8.82
CA LYS A 122 3.19 10.54 -7.38
C LYS A 122 3.86 9.33 -6.76
N TYR A 123 3.74 8.16 -7.38
CA TYR A 123 4.34 6.94 -6.86
C TYR A 123 5.86 6.98 -6.96
N LYS A 124 6.42 7.55 -8.04
CA LYS A 124 7.86 7.81 -8.16
C LYS A 124 8.38 8.63 -6.98
N LYS A 125 7.65 9.69 -6.59
CA LYS A 125 8.02 10.56 -5.48
C LYS A 125 7.97 9.86 -4.11
N ILE A 126 6.95 9.03 -3.85
CA ILE A 126 6.71 8.49 -2.50
C ILE A 126 7.29 7.08 -2.28
N LEU A 127 7.52 6.31 -3.36
CA LEU A 127 8.10 4.97 -3.32
C LEU A 127 9.53 4.91 -3.90
N TYR A 128 10.01 5.98 -4.53
CA TYR A 128 11.37 6.10 -5.08
C TYR A 128 11.72 5.01 -6.11
N PHE A 129 10.90 4.87 -7.16
CA PHE A 129 11.17 3.97 -8.29
C PHE A 129 11.46 4.73 -9.60
#